data_AF-A0A8C4MHE8-F1
#
_entry.id   AF-A0A8C4MHE8-F1
#
_cell.length_a   1.000
_cell.length_b   1.000
_cell.length_c   1.000
_cell.angle_alpha   90.00
_cell.angle_beta   90.00
_cell.angle_gamma   90.00
#
_symmetry.space_group_name_H-M   'P 1'
#
loop_
_entity.id
_entity.type
_entity.pdbx_description
1 polymer ?
#
loop_
_entity_poly.entity_id
_entity_poly.type
_entity_poly.pdbx_seq_one_letter_code
_entity_poly.pdbx_strand_id
1 'polypeptide(L)'
;MATKDPTAVERANLLNMAKLSIKGLIESALSFGRTLDSDYPPLQQFFVVMEHCLKHGLKVRKSFLSYNKTIWGPLELVEKLYPEAEEIGASVRDLPGLKTPLGRARAWLRLALMQKKMADYLRCLIIQRDLLSEFYEYHALMMEEEGAVIVGLLVGLNVIDANLCVKGEDLDSQVGVIDFSMYLKNEEDIGNKERNVQIAAILDQKNYVEELNRQLNSTVSSLHSRVDSLEKSNTKLIEELAIAKNNIIKLQEENHQLRSENKLILMKTQQHLEVTKVDVEAELQTYKHSRQGLDDMYNEARRQLRDESQLRQDVENELAVQVSMKHEIELAMKLLEKDIHEKQDTLIGLRQQLEEVKAINIEMYQKLQGSEDGLKEKNEIIARLEEKTNKITAAMRQLEQRLQQAEKAQMEAEDEDKKYLQECQSKSDSLQKQISQKEKQLLQLETDLKIEKEWRQTLQEDLQKEKDALSHLRNETQQIITLKKEFLNLQDENQQLKKIYHEQEQALQELGNKLSESKLKIEDIKEANKALQGLVWLKDKEATHCKLCEKEFSLSKRKHHCRNCGEIFCNACSDNELPLPSSPKPVRVCDSCHALLIQSCSSNLP
;
A
#
# COMPACT_ATOMS: atom_id res chain seq x y z
N MET A 1 59.93 92.51 -65.18
CA MET A 1 59.19 91.83 -66.27
C MET A 1 58.65 90.54 -65.70
N ALA A 2 57.35 90.26 -65.82
CA ALA A 2 56.81 88.96 -65.44
C ALA A 2 57.15 87.93 -66.53
N THR A 3 57.77 86.83 -66.16
CA THR A 3 57.97 85.67 -67.05
C THR A 3 56.59 85.05 -67.32
N LYS A 4 56.05 85.24 -68.52
CA LYS A 4 54.84 84.55 -68.95
C LYS A 4 55.07 83.04 -68.85
N ASP A 5 54.08 82.31 -68.38
CA ASP A 5 54.06 80.84 -68.44
C ASP A 5 54.31 80.38 -69.89
N PRO A 6 55.36 79.58 -70.17
CA PRO A 6 55.64 79.07 -71.50
C PRO A 6 54.45 78.32 -72.12
N THR A 7 53.68 77.56 -71.32
CA THR A 7 52.56 76.77 -71.86
C THR A 7 51.37 77.65 -72.27
N ALA A 8 51.08 78.71 -71.52
CA ALA A 8 50.12 79.74 -71.93
C ALA A 8 50.58 80.51 -73.19
N VAL A 9 51.88 80.74 -73.37
CA VAL A 9 52.42 81.33 -74.61
C VAL A 9 52.28 80.36 -75.78
N GLU A 10 52.53 79.06 -75.58
CA GLU A 10 52.32 78.03 -76.61
C GLU A 10 50.85 77.91 -77.01
N ARG A 11 49.90 77.88 -76.05
CA ARG A 11 48.45 77.90 -76.36
C ARG A 11 48.04 79.15 -77.14
N ALA A 12 48.48 80.34 -76.72
CA ALA A 12 48.18 81.58 -77.42
C ALA A 12 48.76 81.61 -78.85
N ASN A 13 49.95 81.04 -79.08
CA ASN A 13 50.54 80.91 -80.40
C ASN A 13 49.75 79.93 -81.29
N LEU A 14 49.37 78.77 -80.75
CA LEU A 14 48.54 77.78 -81.45
C LEU A 14 47.15 78.34 -81.81
N LEU A 15 46.51 79.07 -80.89
CA LEU A 15 45.25 79.78 -81.15
C LEU A 15 45.38 80.79 -82.30
N ASN A 16 46.46 81.57 -82.32
CA ASN A 16 46.69 82.53 -83.40
C ASN A 16 46.97 81.83 -84.75
N MET A 17 47.75 80.75 -84.77
CA MET A 17 47.97 79.95 -86.00
C MET A 17 46.69 79.30 -86.50
N ALA A 18 45.88 78.72 -85.62
CA ALA A 18 44.57 78.15 -85.97
C ALA A 18 43.62 79.23 -86.51
N LYS A 19 43.55 80.40 -85.86
CA LYS A 19 42.73 81.53 -86.33
C LYS A 19 43.15 82.04 -87.71
N LEU A 20 44.45 82.17 -87.97
CA LEU A 20 44.98 82.57 -89.28
C LEU A 20 44.69 81.50 -90.35
N SER A 21 44.90 80.22 -90.01
CA SER A 21 44.70 79.11 -90.94
C SER A 21 43.24 78.87 -91.28
N ILE A 22 42.33 78.90 -90.28
CA ILE A 22 40.87 78.81 -90.49
C ILE A 22 40.38 79.99 -91.33
N LYS A 23 40.78 81.23 -90.99
CA LYS A 23 40.38 82.43 -91.75
C LYS A 23 40.87 82.37 -93.19
N GLY A 24 42.16 82.10 -93.39
CA GLY A 24 42.78 82.01 -94.71
C GLY A 24 42.21 80.89 -95.56
N LEU A 25 41.89 79.73 -94.96
CA LEU A 25 41.22 78.64 -95.66
C LEU A 25 39.80 79.05 -96.10
N ILE A 26 39.00 79.67 -95.24
CA ILE A 26 37.63 80.12 -95.58
C ILE A 26 37.68 81.19 -96.69
N GLU A 27 38.50 82.24 -96.53
CA GLU A 27 38.61 83.32 -97.53
C GLU A 27 39.12 82.80 -98.88
N SER A 28 40.14 81.93 -98.86
CA SER A 28 40.70 81.34 -100.08
C SER A 28 39.72 80.38 -100.76
N ALA A 29 39.05 79.50 -100.01
CA ALA A 29 38.04 78.57 -100.55
C ALA A 29 36.83 79.30 -101.16
N LEU A 30 36.32 80.34 -100.49
CA LEU A 30 35.24 81.18 -101.02
C LEU A 30 35.67 81.93 -102.30
N SER A 31 36.95 82.34 -102.40
CA SER A 31 37.50 82.94 -103.63
C SER A 31 37.72 81.93 -104.77
N PHE A 32 37.97 80.66 -104.44
CA PHE A 32 38.21 79.58 -105.40
C PHE A 32 36.92 79.02 -106.00
N GLY A 33 35.81 79.05 -105.26
CA GLY A 33 34.45 78.82 -105.77
C GLY A 33 34.19 77.39 -106.29
N ARG A 34 34.99 76.40 -105.86
CA ARG A 34 34.91 74.99 -106.25
C ARG A 34 35.15 74.09 -105.05
N THR A 35 34.66 72.86 -105.13
CA THR A 35 34.97 71.76 -104.19
C THR A 35 36.49 71.62 -104.02
N LEU A 36 36.97 71.58 -102.78
CA LEU A 36 38.39 71.39 -102.47
C LEU A 36 38.80 69.92 -102.54
N ASP A 37 40.01 69.66 -103.00
CA ASP A 37 40.65 68.34 -103.05
C ASP A 37 41.75 68.19 -101.98
N SER A 38 42.41 67.03 -101.94
CA SER A 38 43.50 66.73 -101.00
C SER A 38 44.78 67.53 -101.25
N ASP A 39 44.94 68.14 -102.43
CA ASP A 39 46.17 68.80 -102.88
C ASP A 39 46.14 70.32 -102.64
N TYR A 40 44.97 70.89 -102.32
CA TYR A 40 44.77 72.30 -102.03
C TYR A 40 45.60 72.81 -100.82
N PRO A 41 46.63 73.66 -101.01
CA PRO A 41 47.60 73.96 -99.94
C PRO A 41 47.04 74.62 -98.67
N PRO A 42 46.08 75.58 -98.73
CA PRO A 42 45.47 76.13 -97.52
C PRO A 42 44.77 75.08 -96.65
N LEU A 43 44.25 74.01 -97.27
CA LEU A 43 43.58 72.92 -96.57
C LEU A 43 44.57 71.93 -95.96
N GLN A 44 45.68 71.64 -96.66
CA GLN A 44 46.79 70.88 -96.08
C GLN A 44 47.35 71.60 -94.84
N GLN A 45 47.63 72.90 -94.95
CA GLN A 45 48.08 73.75 -93.85
C GLN A 45 47.11 73.72 -92.67
N PHE A 46 45.79 73.78 -92.92
CA PHE A 46 44.77 73.65 -91.89
C PHE A 46 44.84 72.32 -91.13
N PHE A 47 44.93 71.18 -91.82
CA PHE A 47 45.06 69.88 -91.14
C PHE A 47 46.35 69.78 -90.31
N VAL A 48 47.47 70.36 -90.79
CA VAL A 48 48.73 70.42 -90.02
C VAL A 48 48.58 71.27 -88.76
N VAL A 49 47.95 72.44 -88.84
CA VAL A 49 47.73 73.32 -87.67
C VAL A 49 46.76 72.68 -86.67
N MET A 50 45.70 72.02 -87.14
CA MET A 50 44.77 71.28 -86.27
C MET A 50 45.42 70.08 -85.57
N GLU A 51 46.30 69.35 -86.27
CA GLU A 51 47.08 68.27 -85.66
C GLU A 51 47.97 68.78 -84.52
N HIS A 52 48.60 69.96 -84.68
CA HIS A 52 49.38 70.59 -83.61
C HIS A 52 48.52 71.05 -82.44
N CYS A 53 47.36 71.66 -82.69
CA CYS A 53 46.42 72.08 -81.65
C CYS A 53 45.92 70.89 -80.83
N LEU A 54 45.54 69.79 -81.50
CA LEU A 54 45.11 68.55 -80.84
C LEU A 54 46.27 67.81 -80.13
N LYS A 55 47.52 67.99 -80.54
CA LYS A 55 48.69 67.38 -79.85
C LYS A 55 49.12 68.14 -78.58
N HIS A 56 48.78 69.42 -78.44
CA HIS A 56 49.26 70.26 -77.34
C HIS A 56 48.72 69.78 -75.99
N GLY A 57 49.63 69.37 -75.09
CA GLY A 57 49.31 68.87 -73.76
C GLY A 57 48.80 67.42 -73.68
N LEU A 58 49.00 66.60 -74.72
CA LEU A 58 48.69 65.15 -74.63
C LEU A 58 49.57 64.43 -73.59
N LYS A 59 48.90 63.67 -72.71
CA LYS A 59 49.50 62.73 -71.74
C LYS A 59 50.19 61.57 -72.46
N VAL A 60 51.35 61.15 -71.92
CA VAL A 60 52.08 59.97 -72.42
C VAL A 60 51.55 58.72 -71.72
N ARG A 61 50.60 58.02 -72.35
CA ARG A 61 50.19 56.68 -71.88
C ARG A 61 51.32 55.67 -72.10
N LYS A 62 51.69 54.93 -71.05
CA LYS A 62 52.58 53.78 -71.16
C LYS A 62 51.78 52.56 -71.63
N SER A 63 52.04 52.09 -72.85
CA SER A 63 51.62 50.76 -73.32
C SER A 63 52.85 49.86 -73.46
N PHE A 64 52.68 48.55 -73.24
CA PHE A 64 53.78 47.60 -73.03
C PHE A 64 54.78 47.48 -74.22
N LEU A 65 54.41 47.95 -75.41
CA LEU A 65 55.29 47.98 -76.61
C LEU A 65 55.42 49.35 -77.31
N SER A 66 54.84 50.45 -76.82
CA SER A 66 54.98 51.75 -77.53
C SER A 66 54.71 53.02 -76.69
N TYR A 67 55.44 54.09 -77.00
CA TYR A 67 55.30 55.45 -76.44
C TYR A 67 54.68 56.40 -77.49
N ASN A 68 53.38 56.30 -77.75
CA ASN A 68 52.70 57.12 -78.76
C ASN A 68 51.82 58.22 -78.15
N LYS A 69 52.23 59.49 -78.30
CA LYS A 69 51.34 60.66 -78.16
C LYS A 69 50.40 60.75 -79.37
N THR A 70 49.36 59.91 -79.41
CA THR A 70 48.37 59.92 -80.49
C THR A 70 47.13 60.75 -80.12
N ILE A 71 46.69 61.58 -81.06
CA ILE A 71 45.40 62.28 -81.02
C ILE A 71 44.21 61.36 -81.32
N TRP A 72 44.45 60.10 -81.68
CA TRP A 72 43.39 59.13 -82.00
C TRP A 72 42.50 58.78 -80.80
N GLY A 73 43.08 58.58 -79.61
CA GLY A 73 42.31 58.22 -78.40
C GLY A 73 41.20 59.23 -78.06
N PRO A 74 41.49 60.55 -78.02
CA PRO A 74 40.45 61.58 -77.92
C PRO A 74 39.37 61.52 -79.01
N LEU A 75 39.71 61.14 -80.25
CA LEU A 75 38.75 61.08 -81.36
C LEU A 75 37.87 59.82 -81.32
N GLU A 76 38.40 58.68 -80.85
CA GLU A 76 37.62 57.46 -80.57
C GLU A 76 36.54 57.69 -79.47
N LEU A 77 36.68 58.72 -78.64
CA LEU A 77 35.63 59.11 -77.70
C LEU A 77 34.42 59.79 -78.40
N VAL A 78 34.59 60.41 -79.56
CA VAL A 78 33.47 61.04 -80.29
C VAL A 78 32.43 59.99 -80.66
N GLU A 79 32.85 58.82 -81.15
CA GLU A 79 31.96 57.72 -81.52
C GLU A 79 31.03 57.29 -80.37
N LYS A 80 31.52 57.36 -79.13
CA LYS A 80 30.77 56.98 -77.91
C LYS A 80 29.85 58.08 -77.39
N LEU A 81 30.11 59.33 -77.76
CA LEU A 81 29.43 60.52 -77.24
C LEU A 81 28.46 61.14 -78.27
N TYR A 82 28.64 60.83 -79.55
CA TYR A 82 27.91 61.43 -80.65
C TYR A 82 27.69 60.38 -81.77
N PRO A 83 26.56 59.66 -81.79
CA PRO A 83 26.38 58.46 -82.63
C PRO A 83 26.54 58.65 -84.14
N GLU A 84 26.28 59.83 -84.70
CA GLU A 84 26.50 60.09 -86.14
C GLU A 84 27.99 59.94 -86.55
N ALA A 85 28.92 59.97 -85.59
CA ALA A 85 30.35 59.76 -85.82
C ALA A 85 30.77 58.28 -85.94
N GLU A 86 29.88 57.31 -85.67
CA GLU A 86 30.17 55.88 -85.83
C GLU A 86 30.51 55.53 -87.29
N GLU A 87 29.84 56.16 -88.26
CA GLU A 87 30.07 55.98 -89.70
C GLU A 87 31.52 56.31 -90.10
N ILE A 88 32.06 57.45 -89.62
CA ILE A 88 33.46 57.82 -89.89
C ILE A 88 34.44 57.03 -89.04
N GLY A 89 34.04 56.57 -87.86
CA GLY A 89 34.81 55.63 -87.05
C GLY A 89 35.06 54.31 -87.78
N ALA A 90 33.99 53.69 -88.30
CA ALA A 90 34.08 52.50 -89.14
C ALA A 90 34.89 52.74 -90.41
N SER A 91 34.58 53.81 -91.15
CA SER A 91 35.29 54.19 -92.38
C SER A 91 36.80 54.38 -92.20
N VAL A 92 37.25 54.80 -91.01
CA VAL A 92 38.68 54.95 -90.68
C VAL A 92 39.32 53.64 -90.21
N ARG A 93 38.56 52.73 -89.59
CA ARG A 93 39.02 51.39 -89.21
C ARG A 93 39.24 50.50 -90.44
N ASP A 94 38.34 50.59 -91.41
CA ASP A 94 38.29 49.72 -92.58
C ASP A 94 39.10 50.25 -93.78
N LEU A 95 39.72 51.44 -93.66
CA LEU A 95 40.47 52.07 -94.75
C LEU A 95 41.74 51.28 -95.12
N PRO A 96 41.86 50.74 -96.34
CA PRO A 96 43.01 49.94 -96.74
C PRO A 96 44.30 50.76 -96.76
N GLY A 97 45.37 50.16 -96.21
CA GLY A 97 46.72 50.74 -96.15
C GLY A 97 47.04 51.53 -94.87
N LEU A 98 46.05 51.88 -94.04
CA LEU A 98 46.21 52.77 -92.88
C LEU A 98 46.64 52.01 -91.61
N LYS A 99 47.92 52.14 -91.24
CA LYS A 99 48.60 51.30 -90.24
C LYS A 99 48.85 52.02 -88.90
N THR A 100 48.97 53.34 -88.86
CA THR A 100 49.27 54.08 -87.61
C THR A 100 48.03 54.74 -86.98
N PRO A 101 47.98 54.89 -85.64
CA PRO A 101 46.94 55.70 -84.98
C PRO A 101 46.95 57.18 -85.42
N LEU A 102 48.10 57.75 -85.79
CA LEU A 102 48.17 59.13 -86.27
C LEU A 102 47.54 59.26 -87.66
N GLY A 103 47.77 58.30 -88.55
CA GLY A 103 47.09 58.18 -89.84
C GLY A 103 45.57 58.06 -89.67
N ARG A 104 45.10 57.25 -88.71
CA ARG A 104 43.66 57.15 -88.37
C ARG A 104 43.06 58.50 -87.99
N ALA A 105 43.69 59.24 -87.09
CA ALA A 105 43.25 60.59 -86.75
C ALA A 105 43.26 61.56 -87.95
N ARG A 106 44.25 61.45 -88.85
CA ARG A 106 44.35 62.26 -90.07
C ARG A 106 43.28 61.94 -91.11
N ALA A 107 42.87 60.68 -91.24
CA ALA A 107 41.75 60.26 -92.05
C ALA A 107 40.42 60.74 -91.45
N TRP A 108 40.24 60.54 -90.14
CA TRP A 108 39.05 60.96 -89.40
C TRP A 108 38.81 62.47 -89.49
N LEU A 109 39.85 63.30 -89.32
CA LEU A 109 39.73 64.76 -89.46
C LEU A 109 39.31 65.18 -90.87
N ARG A 110 39.76 64.46 -91.91
CA ARG A 110 39.34 64.71 -93.30
C ARG A 110 37.87 64.36 -93.52
N LEU A 111 37.42 63.19 -93.05
CA LEU A 111 36.02 62.79 -93.14
C LEU A 111 35.09 63.70 -92.32
N ALA A 112 35.49 64.12 -91.11
CA ALA A 112 34.76 65.05 -90.28
C ALA A 112 34.58 66.45 -90.91
N LEU A 113 35.54 66.87 -91.76
CA LEU A 113 35.39 68.08 -92.57
C LEU A 113 34.43 67.87 -93.74
N MET A 114 34.54 66.74 -94.46
CA MET A 114 33.64 66.39 -95.57
C MET A 114 32.18 66.27 -95.13
N GLN A 115 31.92 65.70 -93.94
CA GLN A 115 30.60 65.68 -93.31
C GLN A 115 30.13 67.05 -92.78
N LYS A 116 30.98 68.10 -92.79
CA LYS A 116 30.70 69.44 -92.22
C LYS A 116 30.34 69.40 -90.72
N LYS A 117 30.94 68.47 -89.97
CA LYS A 117 30.62 68.15 -88.57
C LYS A 117 31.81 68.29 -87.60
N MET A 118 33.01 68.57 -88.09
CA MET A 118 34.24 68.71 -87.28
C MET A 118 34.06 69.62 -86.05
N ALA A 119 33.35 70.75 -86.21
CA ALA A 119 33.09 71.67 -85.10
C ALA A 119 32.22 71.03 -84.01
N ASP A 120 31.14 70.34 -84.38
CA ASP A 120 30.22 69.66 -83.45
C ASP A 120 30.91 68.51 -82.72
N TYR A 121 31.70 67.71 -83.44
CA TYR A 121 32.47 66.59 -82.87
C TYR A 121 33.51 67.06 -81.86
N LEU A 122 34.32 68.08 -82.19
CA LEU A 122 35.31 68.61 -81.25
C LEU A 122 34.66 69.41 -80.11
N ARG A 123 33.49 70.02 -80.33
CA ARG A 123 32.65 70.61 -79.28
C ARG A 123 32.18 69.56 -78.27
N CYS A 124 31.82 68.36 -78.73
CA CYS A 124 31.43 67.26 -77.87
C CYS A 124 32.56 66.88 -76.89
N LEU A 125 33.81 66.81 -77.36
CA LEU A 125 34.97 66.50 -76.53
C LEU A 125 35.26 67.55 -75.46
N ILE A 126 35.30 68.83 -75.82
CA ILE A 126 35.62 69.91 -74.86
C ILE A 126 34.52 70.14 -73.81
N ILE A 127 33.29 69.73 -74.09
CA ILE A 127 32.20 69.71 -73.09
C ILE A 127 32.46 68.61 -72.05
N GLN A 128 32.90 67.43 -72.49
CA GLN A 128 33.16 66.28 -71.62
C GLN A 128 34.57 66.33 -71.01
N ARG A 129 34.90 67.43 -70.32
CA ARG A 129 36.24 67.70 -69.75
C ARG A 129 36.76 66.56 -68.87
N ASP A 130 35.90 65.88 -68.12
CA ASP A 130 36.28 64.77 -67.24
C ASP A 130 36.87 63.60 -68.03
N LEU A 131 36.19 63.19 -69.13
CA LEU A 131 36.67 62.13 -70.03
C LEU A 131 37.89 62.60 -70.84
N LEU A 132 37.91 63.86 -71.28
CA LEU A 132 39.02 64.45 -72.02
C LEU A 132 40.30 64.53 -71.16
N SER A 133 40.16 64.70 -69.84
CA SER A 133 41.26 64.70 -68.87
C SER A 133 42.01 63.35 -68.79
N GLU A 134 41.41 62.25 -69.25
CA GLU A 134 42.08 60.95 -69.35
C GLU A 134 43.20 60.96 -70.42
N PHE A 135 43.17 61.93 -71.35
CA PHE A 135 44.10 62.04 -72.49
C PHE A 135 44.97 63.31 -72.45
N TYR A 136 44.52 64.36 -71.78
CA TYR A 136 45.20 65.66 -71.75
C TYR A 136 45.61 66.09 -70.35
N GLU A 137 46.75 66.77 -70.24
CA GLU A 137 47.11 67.55 -69.04
C GLU A 137 46.15 68.74 -68.87
N TYR A 138 45.99 69.24 -67.64
CA TYR A 138 45.01 70.30 -67.35
C TYR A 138 45.25 71.59 -68.15
N HIS A 139 46.53 71.93 -68.39
CA HIS A 139 46.98 73.11 -69.15
C HIS A 139 47.03 72.88 -70.69
N ALA A 140 46.46 71.77 -71.18
CA ALA A 140 46.39 71.45 -72.60
C ALA A 140 45.49 72.41 -73.38
N LEU A 141 45.67 72.50 -74.70
CA LEU A 141 44.90 73.47 -75.49
C LEU A 141 43.41 73.12 -75.52
N MET A 142 43.08 71.84 -75.66
CA MET A 142 41.70 71.35 -75.68
C MET A 142 41.03 71.33 -74.29
N MET A 143 41.79 71.61 -73.21
CA MET A 143 41.28 71.67 -71.84
C MET A 143 41.01 73.10 -71.36
N GLU A 144 41.51 74.11 -72.08
CA GLU A 144 41.51 75.52 -71.70
C GLU A 144 40.66 76.38 -72.67
N GLU A 145 40.46 77.66 -72.36
CA GLU A 145 39.60 78.56 -73.15
C GLU A 145 40.01 78.67 -74.63
N GLU A 146 41.31 78.58 -74.94
CA GLU A 146 41.81 78.66 -76.32
C GLU A 146 41.25 77.54 -77.21
N GLY A 147 41.04 76.34 -76.65
CA GLY A 147 40.41 75.21 -77.37
C GLY A 147 38.94 75.46 -77.68
N ALA A 148 38.20 76.06 -76.75
CA ALA A 148 36.81 76.46 -76.97
C ALA A 148 36.69 77.54 -78.05
N VAL A 149 37.62 78.50 -78.10
CA VAL A 149 37.68 79.52 -79.15
C VAL A 149 38.00 78.90 -80.51
N ILE A 150 38.95 77.97 -80.61
CA ILE A 150 39.23 77.26 -81.88
C ILE A 150 37.99 76.51 -82.35
N VAL A 151 37.33 75.73 -81.48
CA VAL A 151 36.12 74.99 -81.84
C VAL A 151 34.99 75.92 -82.30
N GLY A 152 34.84 77.10 -81.70
CA GLY A 152 33.90 78.12 -82.17
C GLY A 152 34.23 78.66 -83.56
N LEU A 153 35.52 78.83 -83.89
CA LEU A 153 35.97 79.25 -85.23
C LEU A 153 35.77 78.15 -86.30
N LEU A 154 35.87 76.86 -85.93
CA LEU A 154 35.67 75.74 -86.85
C LEU A 154 34.25 75.69 -87.45
N VAL A 155 33.23 76.25 -86.79
CA VAL A 155 31.87 76.36 -87.32
C VAL A 155 31.84 77.10 -88.67
N GLY A 156 32.76 78.05 -88.88
CA GLY A 156 32.92 78.74 -90.16
C GLY A 156 33.35 77.84 -91.33
N LEU A 157 33.93 76.66 -91.06
CA LEU A 157 34.35 75.71 -92.10
C LEU A 157 33.17 74.96 -92.73
N ASN A 158 31.98 74.97 -92.12
CA ASN A 158 30.81 74.25 -92.64
C ASN A 158 30.36 74.78 -94.02
N VAL A 159 30.75 76.01 -94.39
CA VAL A 159 30.53 76.57 -95.73
C VAL A 159 31.40 75.93 -96.82
N ILE A 160 32.54 75.33 -96.44
CA ILE A 160 33.51 74.76 -97.39
C ILE A 160 33.00 73.44 -97.93
N ASP A 161 32.95 73.32 -99.26
CA ASP A 161 32.73 72.05 -99.94
C ASP A 161 34.07 71.36 -100.23
N ALA A 162 34.18 70.08 -99.91
CA ALA A 162 35.44 69.34 -99.96
C ALA A 162 35.19 67.85 -100.29
N ASN A 163 35.96 67.31 -101.23
CA ASN A 163 35.91 65.92 -101.64
C ASN A 163 37.33 65.35 -101.63
N LEU A 164 37.74 64.83 -100.47
CA LEU A 164 39.13 64.52 -100.18
C LEU A 164 39.41 63.04 -100.48
N CYS A 165 40.40 62.76 -101.33
CA CYS A 165 40.85 61.40 -101.57
C CYS A 165 41.64 60.92 -100.35
N VAL A 166 41.01 60.08 -99.52
CA VAL A 166 41.59 59.50 -98.29
C VAL A 166 42.26 58.17 -98.63
N LYS A 167 43.55 58.21 -99.00
CA LYS A 167 44.38 57.00 -99.21
C LYS A 167 45.12 56.63 -97.93
N GLY A 168 45.15 55.35 -97.58
CA GLY A 168 45.73 54.92 -96.30
C GLY A 168 47.23 55.15 -96.16
N GLU A 169 48.00 54.92 -97.23
CA GLU A 169 49.47 54.88 -97.16
C GLU A 169 50.12 56.27 -97.07
N ASP A 170 49.49 57.29 -97.66
CA ASP A 170 49.96 58.68 -97.65
C ASP A 170 49.82 59.33 -96.25
N LEU A 171 48.80 58.93 -95.49
CA LEU A 171 48.43 59.57 -94.22
C LEU A 171 49.29 59.14 -93.04
N ASP A 172 49.87 57.94 -93.08
CA ASP A 172 50.83 57.48 -92.06
C ASP A 172 52.19 58.19 -92.17
N SER A 173 52.60 58.54 -93.39
CA SER A 173 53.95 59.06 -93.70
C SER A 173 54.04 60.59 -93.77
N GLN A 174 52.92 61.30 -93.90
CA GLN A 174 52.89 62.76 -94.03
C GLN A 174 53.58 63.47 -92.84
N VAL A 175 54.60 64.29 -93.12
CA VAL A 175 55.24 65.19 -92.13
C VAL A 175 54.69 66.60 -92.33
N GLY A 176 53.89 67.07 -91.37
CA GLY A 176 53.27 68.39 -91.43
C GLY A 176 54.21 69.50 -90.95
N VAL A 177 54.72 70.30 -91.87
CA VAL A 177 55.43 71.57 -91.57
C VAL A 177 54.45 72.73 -91.81
N ILE A 178 54.39 73.68 -90.88
CA ILE A 178 53.56 74.89 -90.99
C ILE A 178 54.29 75.87 -91.91
N ASP A 179 53.80 76.09 -93.13
CA ASP A 179 54.37 77.08 -94.03
C ASP A 179 53.83 78.49 -93.74
N PHE A 180 54.73 79.45 -93.58
CA PHE A 180 54.39 80.86 -93.38
C PHE A 180 54.47 81.68 -94.67
N SER A 181 55.04 81.14 -95.76
CA SER A 181 55.21 81.85 -97.05
C SER A 181 53.88 82.29 -97.65
N MET A 182 52.82 81.48 -97.47
CA MET A 182 51.48 81.76 -97.98
C MET A 182 50.86 83.07 -97.46
N TYR A 183 51.40 83.64 -96.39
CA TYR A 183 50.91 84.87 -95.75
C TYR A 183 51.76 86.11 -96.10
N LEU A 184 52.62 86.04 -97.13
CA LEU A 184 53.58 87.08 -97.54
C LEU A 184 53.65 87.22 -99.09
N LYS A 185 53.33 88.39 -99.69
CA LYS A 185 53.36 88.64 -101.16
C LYS A 185 53.64 90.10 -101.58
N ASN A 186 54.17 90.29 -102.80
CA ASN A 186 54.45 91.55 -103.56
C ASN A 186 54.23 91.31 -105.11
N GLU A 187 54.34 92.33 -105.99
CA GLU A 187 53.89 92.33 -107.43
C GLU A 187 54.93 92.88 -108.50
N GLU A 188 54.52 93.16 -109.77
CA GLU A 188 55.26 93.66 -111.01
C GLU A 188 55.94 92.59 -111.94
N ASP A 189 56.21 92.69 -113.29
CA ASP A 189 55.88 93.56 -114.49
C ASP A 189 56.17 92.80 -115.87
N ILE A 190 55.87 93.34 -117.08
CA ILE A 190 56.00 92.69 -118.44
C ILE A 190 56.43 93.61 -119.65
N GLY A 191 57.41 93.21 -120.50
CA GLY A 191 57.26 93.25 -122.01
C GLY A 191 58.24 93.98 -122.98
N ASN A 192 57.90 93.90 -124.30
CA ASN A 192 58.22 94.79 -125.47
C ASN A 192 59.32 94.46 -126.55
N LYS A 193 59.17 94.93 -127.82
CA LYS A 193 60.04 94.69 -129.03
C LYS A 193 59.71 95.56 -130.29
N GLU A 194 60.69 95.82 -131.21
CA GLU A 194 60.61 96.06 -132.71
C GLU A 194 61.35 97.30 -133.33
N ARG A 195 61.99 97.13 -134.52
CA ARG A 195 61.84 97.93 -135.80
C ARG A 195 62.93 97.65 -136.88
N ASN A 196 62.67 97.96 -138.16
CA ASN A 196 63.56 97.66 -139.32
C ASN A 196 63.20 98.42 -140.65
N VAL A 197 64.06 98.33 -141.70
CA VAL A 197 63.87 98.55 -143.18
C VAL A 197 63.86 99.97 -143.83
N GLN A 198 64.67 100.13 -144.91
CA GLN A 198 64.49 100.79 -146.27
C GLN A 198 65.87 101.29 -146.82
N ILE A 199 66.19 101.51 -148.12
CA ILE A 199 65.49 102.01 -149.34
C ILE A 199 66.00 101.31 -150.66
N ALA A 200 65.24 101.40 -151.77
CA ALA A 200 65.50 101.06 -153.20
C ALA A 200 66.73 101.76 -153.85
N ALA A 201 67.31 101.44 -155.03
CA ALA A 201 66.96 100.76 -156.31
C ALA A 201 66.33 101.65 -157.43
N ILE A 202 66.87 101.59 -158.67
CA ILE A 202 66.27 101.84 -160.03
C ILE A 202 67.37 102.01 -161.13
N LEU A 203 67.23 101.30 -162.27
CA LEU A 203 67.82 101.46 -163.65
C LEU A 203 67.81 100.06 -164.32
N ASP A 204 67.46 99.82 -165.59
CA ASP A 204 66.76 100.61 -166.61
C ASP A 204 65.89 99.65 -167.49
N GLN A 205 64.88 100.16 -168.19
CA GLN A 205 63.68 99.40 -168.57
C GLN A 205 63.83 98.37 -169.71
N LYS A 206 64.99 98.22 -170.35
CA LYS A 206 65.10 97.36 -171.56
C LYS A 206 64.98 95.85 -171.28
N ASN A 207 65.37 95.37 -170.09
CA ASN A 207 65.15 93.98 -169.67
C ASN A 207 63.67 93.61 -169.51
N TYR A 208 62.78 94.59 -169.35
CA TYR A 208 61.40 94.37 -168.90
C TYR A 208 60.59 93.45 -169.82
N VAL A 209 60.74 93.57 -171.14
CA VAL A 209 59.90 92.83 -172.11
C VAL A 209 60.35 91.38 -172.30
N GLU A 210 61.66 91.13 -172.31
CA GLU A 210 62.21 89.76 -172.35
C GLU A 210 61.95 89.03 -171.02
N GLU A 211 62.12 89.74 -169.89
CA GLU A 211 61.76 89.20 -168.58
C GLU A 211 60.26 88.92 -168.46
N LEU A 212 59.38 89.76 -169.03
CA LEU A 212 57.92 89.53 -169.00
C LEU A 212 57.52 88.24 -169.74
N ASN A 213 58.12 87.97 -170.91
CA ASN A 213 57.90 86.70 -171.62
C ASN A 213 58.50 85.49 -170.87
N ARG A 214 59.64 85.67 -170.20
CA ARG A 214 60.23 84.63 -169.34
C ARG A 214 59.38 84.36 -168.10
N GLN A 215 58.83 85.40 -167.48
CA GLN A 215 57.91 85.33 -166.34
C GLN A 215 56.58 84.72 -166.71
N LEU A 216 56.01 85.04 -167.88
CA LEU A 216 54.75 84.44 -168.33
C LEU A 216 54.90 82.93 -168.56
N ASN A 217 55.96 82.50 -169.27
CA ASN A 217 56.24 81.07 -169.45
C ASN A 217 56.57 80.37 -168.12
N SER A 218 57.32 81.02 -167.22
CA SER A 218 57.57 80.52 -165.86
C SER A 218 56.29 80.38 -165.04
N THR A 219 55.37 81.34 -165.17
CA THR A 219 54.05 81.33 -164.51
C THR A 219 53.16 80.22 -165.06
N VAL A 220 53.12 80.03 -166.39
CA VAL A 220 52.38 78.92 -167.02
C VAL A 220 52.92 77.56 -166.54
N SER A 221 54.24 77.35 -166.56
CA SER A 221 54.86 76.12 -166.06
C SER A 221 54.64 75.92 -164.54
N SER A 222 54.65 76.99 -163.75
CA SER A 222 54.35 76.95 -162.32
C SER A 222 52.88 76.58 -162.06
N LEU A 223 51.95 77.15 -162.82
CA LEU A 223 50.53 76.81 -162.75
C LEU A 223 50.28 75.36 -163.19
N HIS A 224 50.94 74.89 -164.25
CA HIS A 224 50.85 73.49 -164.70
C HIS A 224 51.36 72.54 -163.60
N SER A 225 52.53 72.81 -163.02
CA SER A 225 53.07 72.04 -161.88
C SER A 225 52.16 72.06 -160.65
N ARG A 226 51.45 73.17 -160.41
CA ARG A 226 50.44 73.26 -159.33
C ARG A 226 49.17 72.48 -159.65
N VAL A 227 48.72 72.44 -160.90
CA VAL A 227 47.60 71.59 -161.34
C VAL A 227 47.98 70.11 -161.17
N ASP A 228 49.12 69.69 -161.70
CA ASP A 228 49.72 68.37 -161.49
C ASP A 228 49.73 67.95 -160.00
N SER A 229 50.17 68.87 -159.13
CA SER A 229 50.25 68.64 -157.69
C SER A 229 48.87 68.56 -157.02
N LEU A 230 47.90 69.35 -157.48
CA LEU A 230 46.52 69.31 -156.99
C LEU A 230 45.78 68.05 -157.46
N GLU A 231 45.98 67.61 -158.71
CA GLU A 231 45.44 66.36 -159.22
C GLU A 231 45.99 65.15 -158.44
N LYS A 232 47.31 65.09 -158.24
CA LYS A 232 47.99 64.07 -157.41
C LYS A 232 47.60 64.13 -155.93
N SER A 233 47.13 65.28 -155.43
CA SER A 233 46.55 65.39 -154.09
C SER A 233 45.09 64.94 -154.07
N ASN A 234 44.33 65.24 -155.13
CA ASN A 234 42.91 64.89 -155.24
C ASN A 234 42.72 63.37 -155.39
N THR A 235 43.56 62.68 -156.17
CA THR A 235 43.53 61.21 -156.25
C THR A 235 43.81 60.56 -154.89
N LYS A 236 44.82 61.02 -154.15
CA LYS A 236 45.10 60.56 -152.78
C LYS A 236 43.92 60.79 -151.84
N LEU A 237 43.31 61.97 -151.86
CA LEU A 237 42.13 62.26 -151.03
C LEU A 237 40.93 61.39 -151.40
N ILE A 238 40.78 60.98 -152.67
CA ILE A 238 39.76 60.01 -153.11
C ILE A 238 40.08 58.60 -152.59
N GLU A 239 41.34 58.17 -152.62
CA GLU A 239 41.80 56.89 -152.06
C GLU A 239 41.62 56.84 -150.54
N GLU A 240 42.06 57.87 -149.81
CA GLU A 240 41.89 58.01 -148.36
C GLU A 240 40.39 58.04 -147.98
N LEU A 241 39.55 58.74 -148.74
CA LEU A 241 38.10 58.76 -148.55
C LEU A 241 37.46 57.38 -148.81
N ALA A 242 37.97 56.60 -149.77
CA ALA A 242 37.51 55.24 -150.02
C ALA A 242 37.91 54.28 -148.88
N ILE A 243 39.15 54.39 -148.37
CA ILE A 243 39.63 53.63 -147.20
C ILE A 243 38.81 53.99 -145.96
N ALA A 244 38.58 55.28 -145.71
CA ALA A 244 37.76 55.76 -144.59
C ALA A 244 36.32 55.23 -144.67
N LYS A 245 35.68 55.26 -145.84
CA LYS A 245 34.33 54.67 -146.06
C LYS A 245 34.32 53.17 -145.77
N ASN A 246 35.30 52.42 -146.28
CA ASN A 246 35.39 50.97 -146.02
C ASN A 246 35.61 50.65 -144.53
N ASN A 247 36.37 51.47 -143.81
CA ASN A 247 36.56 51.32 -142.36
C ASN A 247 35.27 51.68 -141.58
N ILE A 248 34.52 52.70 -142.00
CA ILE A 248 33.21 53.04 -141.42
C ILE A 248 32.22 51.87 -141.59
N ILE A 249 32.16 51.25 -142.77
CA ILE A 249 31.29 50.08 -143.03
C ILE A 249 31.66 48.92 -142.09
N LYS A 250 32.94 48.55 -142.01
CA LYS A 250 33.40 47.48 -141.09
C LYS A 250 33.06 47.77 -139.63
N LEU A 251 33.27 49.00 -139.17
CA LEU A 251 32.92 49.42 -137.80
C LEU A 251 31.40 49.42 -137.55
N GLN A 252 30.58 49.66 -138.58
CA GLN A 252 29.12 49.53 -138.49
C GLN A 252 28.68 48.07 -138.42
N GLU A 253 29.31 47.18 -139.20
CA GLU A 253 29.09 45.72 -139.15
C GLU A 253 29.49 45.14 -137.78
N GLU A 254 30.69 45.47 -137.29
CA GLU A 254 31.18 45.08 -135.97
C GLU A 254 30.29 45.61 -134.84
N ASN A 255 29.88 46.89 -134.90
CA ASN A 255 28.97 47.46 -133.91
C ASN A 255 27.57 46.82 -133.95
N HIS A 256 27.11 46.37 -135.12
CA HIS A 256 25.86 45.61 -135.25
C HIS A 256 25.99 44.20 -134.65
N GLN A 257 27.09 43.49 -134.93
CA GLN A 257 27.36 42.18 -134.34
C GLN A 257 27.46 42.27 -132.82
N LEU A 258 28.26 43.20 -132.29
CA LEU A 258 28.42 43.41 -130.84
C LEU A 258 27.09 43.76 -130.15
N ARG A 259 26.18 44.51 -130.80
CA ARG A 259 24.82 44.75 -130.27
C ARG A 259 23.97 43.47 -130.24
N SER A 260 24.08 42.62 -131.27
CA SER A 260 23.37 41.33 -131.34
C SER A 260 23.86 40.38 -130.25
N GLU A 261 25.18 40.27 -130.07
CA GLU A 261 25.81 39.45 -129.03
C GLU A 261 25.48 39.96 -127.62
N ASN A 262 25.57 41.27 -127.36
CA ASN A 262 25.15 41.85 -126.08
C ASN A 262 23.66 41.58 -125.80
N LYS A 263 22.78 41.68 -126.79
CA LYS A 263 21.35 41.33 -126.63
C LYS A 263 21.17 39.85 -126.28
N LEU A 264 21.91 38.95 -126.93
CA LEU A 264 21.86 37.52 -126.63
C LEU A 264 22.39 37.19 -125.23
N ILE A 265 23.47 37.86 -124.80
CA ILE A 265 24.02 37.73 -123.44
C ILE A 265 22.98 38.22 -122.42
N LEU A 266 22.43 39.42 -122.58
CA LEU A 266 21.40 39.97 -121.69
C LEU A 266 20.17 39.05 -121.59
N MET A 267 19.69 38.50 -122.71
CA MET A 267 18.57 37.55 -122.69
C MET A 267 18.91 36.25 -121.93
N LYS A 268 20.12 35.70 -122.11
CA LYS A 268 20.58 34.50 -121.37
C LYS A 268 20.77 34.78 -119.88
N THR A 269 21.36 35.92 -119.52
CA THR A 269 21.54 36.34 -118.12
C THR A 269 20.20 36.57 -117.43
N GLN A 270 19.23 37.22 -118.10
CA GLN A 270 17.88 37.39 -117.55
C GLN A 270 17.15 36.06 -117.38
N GLN A 271 17.27 35.13 -118.34
CA GLN A 271 16.69 33.80 -118.22
C GLN A 271 17.30 33.00 -117.06
N HIS A 272 18.63 33.04 -116.91
CA HIS A 272 19.32 32.38 -115.79
C HIS A 272 18.93 33.01 -114.44
N LEU A 273 18.80 34.33 -114.37
CA LEU A 273 18.39 35.03 -113.16
C LEU A 273 16.98 34.63 -112.72
N GLU A 274 16.04 34.52 -113.65
CA GLU A 274 14.67 34.11 -113.33
C GLU A 274 14.59 32.64 -112.90
N VAL A 275 15.37 31.75 -113.52
CA VAL A 275 15.47 30.33 -113.08
C VAL A 275 16.05 30.25 -111.67
N THR A 276 17.21 30.87 -111.43
CA THR A 276 17.85 30.86 -110.09
C THR A 276 16.95 31.50 -109.02
N LYS A 277 16.15 32.51 -109.37
CA LYS A 277 15.16 33.09 -108.47
C LYS A 277 14.05 32.09 -108.13
N VAL A 278 13.49 31.37 -109.11
CA VAL A 278 12.48 30.33 -108.88
C VAL A 278 13.04 29.19 -108.03
N ASP A 279 14.29 28.76 -108.28
CA ASP A 279 14.96 27.73 -107.49
C ASP A 279 15.13 28.17 -106.02
N VAL A 280 15.63 29.40 -105.78
CA VAL A 280 15.79 29.98 -104.44
C VAL A 280 14.44 30.19 -103.73
N GLU A 281 13.38 30.57 -104.45
CA GLU A 281 12.02 30.64 -103.90
C GLU A 281 11.51 29.25 -103.50
N ALA A 282 11.76 28.21 -104.30
CA ALA A 282 11.38 26.82 -103.99
C ALA A 282 12.17 26.25 -102.80
N GLU A 283 13.47 26.48 -102.71
CA GLU A 283 14.29 26.15 -101.54
C GLU A 283 13.78 26.85 -100.28
N LEU A 284 13.47 28.16 -100.37
CA LEU A 284 12.97 28.94 -99.24
C LEU A 284 11.61 28.44 -98.74
N GLN A 285 10.68 28.05 -99.63
CA GLN A 285 9.40 27.46 -99.22
C GLN A 285 9.59 26.06 -98.62
N THR A 286 10.49 25.25 -99.20
CA THR A 286 10.82 23.91 -98.66
C THR A 286 11.44 24.01 -97.27
N TYR A 287 12.34 24.98 -97.05
CA TYR A 287 12.92 25.27 -95.74
C TYR A 287 11.84 25.73 -94.74
N LYS A 288 10.97 26.67 -95.12
CA LYS A 288 9.87 27.15 -94.26
C LYS A 288 8.94 26.03 -93.84
N HIS A 289 8.50 25.18 -94.78
CA HIS A 289 7.62 24.07 -94.48
C HIS A 289 8.29 23.01 -93.58
N SER A 290 9.54 22.65 -93.87
CA SER A 290 10.33 21.74 -93.03
C SER A 290 10.55 22.30 -91.63
N ARG A 291 10.81 23.62 -91.52
CA ARG A 291 10.99 24.30 -90.24
C ARG A 291 9.71 24.32 -89.43
N GLN A 292 8.58 24.66 -90.05
CA GLN A 292 7.28 24.64 -89.40
C GLN A 292 6.93 23.23 -88.91
N GLY A 293 7.15 22.18 -89.71
CA GLY A 293 6.96 20.80 -89.28
C GLY A 293 7.82 20.40 -88.08
N LEU A 294 9.07 20.89 -87.99
CA LEU A 294 9.92 20.69 -86.82
C LEU A 294 9.44 21.47 -85.59
N ASP A 295 8.99 22.71 -85.76
CA ASP A 295 8.45 23.52 -84.67
C ASP A 295 7.11 22.94 -84.15
N ASP A 296 6.25 22.42 -85.03
CA ASP A 296 5.02 21.69 -84.69
C ASP A 296 5.32 20.37 -83.96
N MET A 297 6.28 19.57 -84.45
CA MET A 297 6.76 18.36 -83.75
C MET A 297 7.32 18.69 -82.36
N TYR A 298 8.07 19.78 -82.22
CA TYR A 298 8.61 20.21 -80.93
C TYR A 298 7.50 20.67 -79.97
N ASN A 299 6.49 21.39 -80.48
CA ASN A 299 5.33 21.82 -79.69
C ASN A 299 4.52 20.63 -79.18
N GLU A 300 4.31 19.60 -80.02
CA GLU A 300 3.59 18.37 -79.65
C GLU A 300 4.41 17.49 -78.69
N ALA A 301 5.70 17.28 -78.93
CA ALA A 301 6.57 16.58 -77.98
C ALA A 301 6.63 17.30 -76.62
N ARG A 302 6.68 18.63 -76.62
CA ARG A 302 6.62 19.45 -75.40
C ARG A 302 5.23 19.45 -74.75
N ARG A 303 4.17 19.14 -75.49
CA ARG A 303 2.82 18.90 -74.93
C ARG A 303 2.77 17.55 -74.24
N GLN A 304 3.10 16.47 -74.95
CA GLN A 304 3.15 15.11 -74.41
C GLN A 304 3.99 15.04 -73.13
N LEU A 305 5.14 15.73 -73.09
CA LEU A 305 5.96 15.83 -71.88
C LEU A 305 5.24 16.50 -70.68
N ARG A 306 4.38 17.49 -70.90
CA ARG A 306 3.58 18.11 -69.82
C ARG A 306 2.45 17.18 -69.38
N ASP A 307 1.74 16.60 -70.34
CA ASP A 307 0.57 15.77 -70.10
C ASP A 307 1.00 14.47 -69.35
N GLU A 308 2.14 13.88 -69.72
CA GLU A 308 2.78 12.75 -69.01
C GLU A 308 3.33 13.15 -67.63
N SER A 309 3.92 14.36 -67.50
CA SER A 309 4.39 14.85 -66.19
C SER A 309 3.24 15.08 -65.20
N GLN A 310 2.10 15.56 -65.68
CA GLN A 310 0.88 15.71 -64.87
C GLN A 310 0.34 14.33 -64.46
N LEU A 311 0.22 13.40 -65.40
CA LEU A 311 -0.21 12.02 -65.12
C LEU A 311 0.68 11.34 -64.06
N ARG A 312 2.01 11.54 -64.16
CA ARG A 312 2.95 11.04 -63.15
C ARG A 312 2.71 11.67 -61.78
N GLN A 313 2.45 12.98 -61.72
CA GLN A 313 2.17 13.68 -60.47
C GLN A 313 0.85 13.22 -59.82
N ASP A 314 -0.18 12.98 -60.63
CA ASP A 314 -1.48 12.49 -60.17
C ASP A 314 -1.37 11.06 -59.61
N VAL A 315 -0.58 10.19 -60.24
CA VAL A 315 -0.25 8.85 -59.73
C VAL A 315 0.60 8.90 -58.45
N GLU A 316 1.55 9.81 -58.34
CA GLU A 316 2.31 10.04 -57.09
C GLU A 316 1.41 10.49 -55.94
N ASN A 317 0.42 11.36 -56.22
CA ASN A 317 -0.55 11.85 -55.25
C ASN A 317 -1.48 10.71 -54.78
N GLU A 318 -2.04 9.93 -55.69
CA GLU A 318 -2.88 8.77 -55.37
C GLU A 318 -2.09 7.72 -54.55
N LEU A 319 -0.84 7.44 -54.93
CA LEU A 319 0.02 6.53 -54.18
C LEU A 319 0.25 7.02 -52.73
N ALA A 320 0.42 8.32 -52.51
CA ALA A 320 0.56 8.89 -51.17
C ALA A 320 -0.73 8.69 -50.32
N VAL A 321 -1.91 8.87 -50.93
CA VAL A 321 -3.21 8.60 -50.27
C VAL A 321 -3.34 7.12 -49.92
N GLN A 322 -3.03 6.21 -50.85
CA GLN A 322 -3.06 4.76 -50.62
C GLN A 322 -2.09 4.32 -49.51
N VAL A 323 -0.90 4.92 -49.42
CA VAL A 323 0.06 4.67 -48.34
C VAL A 323 -0.48 5.14 -46.98
N SER A 324 -1.11 6.32 -46.91
CA SER A 324 -1.73 6.81 -45.67
C SER A 324 -2.88 5.90 -45.22
N MET A 325 -3.80 5.56 -46.14
CA MET A 325 -4.95 4.69 -45.84
C MET A 325 -4.50 3.28 -45.42
N LYS A 326 -3.44 2.74 -46.03
CA LYS A 326 -2.82 1.48 -45.58
C LYS A 326 -2.28 1.58 -44.16
N HIS A 327 -1.64 2.68 -43.79
CA HIS A 327 -1.13 2.89 -42.44
C HIS A 327 -2.25 2.99 -41.40
N GLU A 328 -3.34 3.69 -41.72
CA GLU A 328 -4.54 3.76 -40.88
C GLU A 328 -5.20 2.39 -40.69
N ILE A 329 -5.30 1.59 -41.76
CA ILE A 329 -5.82 0.20 -41.69
C ILE A 329 -4.90 -0.69 -40.83
N GLU A 330 -3.58 -0.60 -40.98
CA GLU A 330 -2.63 -1.33 -40.13
C GLU A 330 -2.71 -0.93 -38.65
N LEU A 331 -2.97 0.34 -38.36
CA LEU A 331 -3.17 0.83 -36.99
C LEU A 331 -4.51 0.32 -36.42
N ALA A 332 -5.59 0.39 -37.21
CA ALA A 332 -6.90 -0.13 -36.83
C ALA A 332 -6.86 -1.65 -36.58
N MET A 333 -6.15 -2.41 -37.41
CA MET A 333 -5.90 -3.85 -37.20
C MET A 333 -5.20 -4.10 -35.86
N LYS A 334 -4.09 -3.41 -35.57
CA LYS A 334 -3.34 -3.57 -34.30
C LYS A 334 -4.18 -3.23 -33.07
N LEU A 335 -5.07 -2.24 -33.16
CA LEU A 335 -6.01 -1.90 -32.10
C LEU A 335 -7.09 -2.97 -31.92
N LEU A 336 -7.61 -3.54 -33.00
CA LEU A 336 -8.58 -4.64 -32.97
C LEU A 336 -7.95 -5.94 -32.45
N GLU A 337 -6.74 -6.27 -32.88
CA GLU A 337 -5.94 -7.38 -32.36
C GLU A 337 -5.72 -7.23 -30.85
N LYS A 338 -5.37 -6.03 -30.38
CA LYS A 338 -5.23 -5.74 -28.95
C LYS A 338 -6.55 -5.96 -28.20
N ASP A 339 -7.67 -5.41 -28.69
CA ASP A 339 -8.98 -5.60 -28.04
C ASP A 339 -9.35 -7.09 -27.97
N ILE A 340 -9.12 -7.85 -29.04
CA ILE A 340 -9.33 -9.31 -29.08
C ILE A 340 -8.53 -10.03 -27.99
N HIS A 341 -7.27 -9.68 -27.77
CA HIS A 341 -6.47 -10.26 -26.67
C HIS A 341 -7.02 -9.86 -25.30
N GLU A 342 -7.35 -8.58 -25.07
CA GLU A 342 -7.95 -8.12 -23.80
C GLU A 342 -9.31 -8.81 -23.52
N LYS A 343 -10.13 -9.08 -24.55
CA LYS A 343 -11.35 -9.89 -24.42
C LYS A 343 -11.06 -11.37 -24.16
N GLN A 344 -10.02 -11.94 -24.77
CA GLN A 344 -9.62 -13.34 -24.52
C GLN A 344 -9.13 -13.53 -23.07
N ASP A 345 -8.28 -12.64 -22.56
CA ASP A 345 -7.82 -12.66 -21.16
C ASP A 345 -8.99 -12.51 -20.18
N THR A 346 -9.92 -11.58 -20.47
CA THR A 346 -11.16 -11.42 -19.70
C THR A 346 -11.99 -12.71 -19.69
N LEU A 347 -12.11 -13.38 -20.85
CA LEU A 347 -12.87 -14.62 -21.01
C LEU A 347 -12.19 -15.81 -20.32
N ILE A 348 -10.85 -15.86 -20.27
CA ILE A 348 -10.09 -16.83 -19.47
C ILE A 348 -10.37 -16.60 -17.97
N GLY A 349 -10.30 -15.36 -17.49
CA GLY A 349 -10.63 -15.00 -16.11
C GLY A 349 -12.05 -15.40 -15.71
N LEU A 350 -13.04 -15.10 -16.56
CA LEU A 350 -14.45 -15.50 -16.35
C LEU A 350 -14.64 -17.02 -16.35
N ARG A 351 -13.90 -17.77 -17.18
CA ARG A 351 -13.90 -19.25 -17.14
C ARG A 351 -13.32 -19.78 -15.84
N GLN A 352 -12.23 -19.20 -15.35
CA GLN A 352 -11.64 -19.63 -14.08
C GLN A 352 -12.59 -19.35 -12.90
N GLN A 353 -13.21 -18.17 -12.85
CA GLN A 353 -14.25 -17.86 -11.87
C GLN A 353 -15.43 -18.84 -11.93
N LEU A 354 -15.82 -19.31 -13.12
CA LEU A 354 -16.87 -20.31 -13.27
C LEU A 354 -16.46 -21.68 -12.68
N GLU A 355 -15.22 -22.12 -12.86
CA GLU A 355 -14.72 -23.35 -12.23
C GLU A 355 -14.53 -23.20 -10.72
N GLU A 356 -14.13 -22.03 -10.22
CA GLU A 356 -14.09 -21.72 -8.78
C GLU A 356 -15.49 -21.76 -8.16
N VAL A 357 -16.50 -21.17 -8.81
CA VAL A 357 -17.90 -21.24 -8.37
C VAL A 357 -18.44 -22.68 -8.41
N LYS A 358 -18.08 -23.49 -9.41
CA LYS A 358 -18.42 -24.92 -9.44
C LYS A 358 -17.77 -25.68 -8.28
N ALA A 359 -16.49 -25.43 -7.98
CA ALA A 359 -15.78 -26.06 -6.88
C ALA A 359 -16.42 -25.73 -5.52
N ILE A 360 -16.74 -24.45 -5.29
CA ILE A 360 -17.48 -23.98 -4.10
C ILE A 360 -18.85 -24.66 -4.01
N ASN A 361 -19.57 -24.79 -5.13
CA ASN A 361 -20.88 -25.45 -5.16
C ASN A 361 -20.78 -26.94 -4.79
N ILE A 362 -19.78 -27.66 -5.32
CA ILE A 362 -19.50 -29.06 -4.97
C ILE A 362 -19.14 -29.19 -3.48
N GLU A 363 -18.26 -28.33 -2.96
CA GLU A 363 -17.90 -28.33 -1.53
C GLU A 363 -19.10 -28.01 -0.64
N MET A 364 -19.97 -27.09 -1.05
CA MET A 364 -21.20 -26.75 -0.35
C MET A 364 -22.20 -27.91 -0.34
N TYR A 365 -22.37 -28.62 -1.46
CA TYR A 365 -23.17 -29.85 -1.50
C TYR A 365 -22.62 -30.94 -0.59
N GLN A 366 -21.30 -31.15 -0.56
CA GLN A 366 -20.66 -32.12 0.34
C GLN A 366 -20.84 -31.75 1.82
N LYS A 367 -20.69 -30.47 2.18
CA LYS A 367 -20.95 -29.96 3.54
C LYS A 367 -22.42 -30.06 3.93
N LEU A 368 -23.34 -29.77 3.00
CA LEU A 368 -24.78 -29.92 3.21
C LEU A 368 -25.14 -31.39 3.46
N GLN A 369 -24.68 -32.31 2.62
CA GLN A 369 -24.92 -33.74 2.79
C GLN A 369 -24.35 -34.27 4.12
N GLY A 370 -23.11 -33.91 4.48
CA GLY A 370 -22.52 -34.26 5.78
C GLY A 370 -23.29 -33.68 6.97
N SER A 371 -23.88 -32.49 6.80
CA SER A 371 -24.76 -31.89 7.81
C SER A 371 -26.14 -32.57 7.87
N GLU A 372 -26.70 -33.05 6.76
CA GLU A 372 -27.92 -33.88 6.76
C GLU A 372 -27.69 -35.23 7.42
N ASP A 373 -26.59 -35.92 7.12
CA ASP A 373 -26.28 -37.22 7.72
C ASP A 373 -25.98 -37.09 9.22
N GLY A 374 -25.26 -36.04 9.63
CA GLY A 374 -25.11 -35.66 11.03
C GLY A 374 -26.41 -35.21 11.72
N LEU A 375 -27.41 -34.75 10.97
CA LEU A 375 -28.76 -34.46 11.49
C LEU A 375 -29.57 -35.75 11.65
N LYS A 376 -29.47 -36.71 10.71
CA LYS A 376 -30.09 -38.04 10.79
C LYS A 376 -29.57 -38.79 12.03
N GLU A 377 -28.25 -38.82 12.24
CA GLU A 377 -27.65 -39.45 13.43
C GLU A 377 -28.14 -38.78 14.73
N LYS A 378 -28.17 -37.45 14.79
CA LYS A 378 -28.71 -36.72 15.94
C LYS A 378 -30.19 -37.01 16.18
N ASN A 379 -31.00 -37.10 15.14
CA ASN A 379 -32.42 -37.44 15.26
C ASN A 379 -32.62 -38.89 15.75
N GLU A 380 -31.79 -39.84 15.34
CA GLU A 380 -31.79 -41.18 15.95
C GLU A 380 -31.36 -41.17 17.43
N ILE A 381 -30.35 -40.36 17.78
CA ILE A 381 -29.92 -40.21 19.18
C ILE A 381 -31.05 -39.59 20.01
N ILE A 382 -31.74 -38.58 19.49
CA ILE A 382 -32.92 -37.97 20.11
C ILE A 382 -34.02 -39.02 20.29
N ALA A 383 -34.40 -39.77 19.25
CA ALA A 383 -35.41 -40.83 19.38
C ALA A 383 -35.02 -41.91 20.41
N ARG A 384 -33.74 -42.30 20.47
CA ARG A 384 -33.20 -43.22 21.51
C ARG A 384 -33.22 -42.61 22.91
N LEU A 385 -33.08 -41.29 23.05
CA LEU A 385 -33.18 -40.56 24.32
C LEU A 385 -34.64 -40.33 24.74
N GLU A 386 -35.55 -40.06 23.81
CA GLU A 386 -36.99 -39.97 24.03
C GLU A 386 -37.54 -41.33 24.47
N GLU A 387 -37.15 -42.44 23.83
CA GLU A 387 -37.54 -43.78 24.24
C GLU A 387 -37.04 -44.10 25.67
N LYS A 388 -35.80 -43.74 26.01
CA LYS A 388 -35.28 -43.82 27.39
C LYS A 388 -36.05 -42.92 28.36
N THR A 389 -36.37 -41.70 27.97
CA THR A 389 -37.10 -40.73 28.80
C THR A 389 -38.51 -41.21 29.08
N ASN A 390 -39.19 -41.80 28.08
CA ASN A 390 -40.50 -42.42 28.24
C ASN A 390 -40.44 -43.64 29.18
N LYS A 391 -39.41 -44.49 29.06
CA LYS A 391 -39.16 -45.61 29.99
C LYS A 391 -38.90 -45.13 31.43
N ILE A 392 -38.09 -44.08 31.62
CA ILE A 392 -37.82 -43.46 32.93
C ILE A 392 -39.09 -42.82 33.50
N THR A 393 -39.88 -42.12 32.69
CA THR A 393 -41.14 -41.49 33.11
C THR A 393 -42.18 -42.53 33.52
N ALA A 394 -42.26 -43.65 32.81
CA ALA A 394 -43.12 -44.78 33.21
C ALA A 394 -42.66 -45.41 34.53
N ALA A 395 -41.34 -45.59 34.72
CA ALA A 395 -40.77 -46.08 35.98
C ALA A 395 -40.97 -45.10 37.14
N MET A 396 -40.82 -43.79 36.92
CA MET A 396 -41.12 -42.76 37.92
C MET A 396 -42.59 -42.82 38.33
N ARG A 397 -43.54 -42.86 37.40
CA ARG A 397 -44.97 -43.00 37.73
C ARG A 397 -45.28 -44.27 38.54
N GLN A 398 -44.61 -45.38 38.25
CA GLN A 398 -44.74 -46.61 39.05
C GLN A 398 -44.14 -46.46 40.46
N LEU A 399 -43.04 -45.72 40.61
CA LEU A 399 -42.42 -45.43 41.91
C LEU A 399 -43.23 -44.41 42.73
N GLU A 400 -43.75 -43.36 42.10
CA GLU A 400 -44.67 -42.38 42.69
C GLU A 400 -45.97 -43.05 43.17
N GLN A 401 -46.56 -43.93 42.36
CA GLN A 401 -47.75 -44.69 42.74
C GLN A 401 -47.47 -45.65 43.91
N ARG A 402 -46.30 -46.30 43.94
CA ARG A 402 -45.86 -47.14 45.06
C ARG A 402 -45.55 -46.33 46.32
N LEU A 403 -45.00 -45.12 46.18
CA LEU A 403 -44.75 -44.21 47.29
C LEU A 403 -46.07 -43.75 47.91
N GLN A 404 -47.03 -43.28 47.11
CA GLN A 404 -48.37 -42.91 47.60
C GLN A 404 -49.10 -44.07 48.28
N GLN A 405 -48.93 -45.30 47.78
CA GLN A 405 -49.47 -46.51 48.44
C GLN A 405 -48.80 -46.79 49.79
N ALA A 406 -47.48 -46.60 49.89
CA ALA A 406 -46.73 -46.77 51.14
C ALA A 406 -47.03 -45.65 52.16
N GLU A 407 -47.09 -44.38 51.72
CA GLU A 407 -47.47 -43.23 52.54
C GLU A 407 -48.89 -43.39 53.09
N LYS A 408 -49.84 -43.85 52.26
CA LYS A 408 -51.21 -44.14 52.71
C LYS A 408 -51.25 -45.29 53.73
N ALA A 409 -50.53 -46.38 53.49
CA ALA A 409 -50.46 -47.50 54.43
C ALA A 409 -49.76 -47.11 55.76
N GLN A 410 -48.74 -46.24 55.70
CA GLN A 410 -48.10 -45.66 56.88
C GLN A 410 -49.08 -44.77 57.65
N MET A 411 -49.82 -43.88 56.98
CA MET A 411 -50.80 -43.02 57.63
C MET A 411 -51.96 -43.82 58.27
N GLU A 412 -52.38 -44.91 57.64
CA GLU A 412 -53.38 -45.84 58.19
C GLU A 412 -52.83 -46.55 59.44
N ALA A 413 -51.59 -47.02 59.41
CA ALA A 413 -50.93 -47.63 60.57
C ALA A 413 -50.67 -46.63 61.71
N GLU A 414 -50.25 -45.41 61.42
CA GLU A 414 -50.04 -44.34 62.42
C GLU A 414 -51.35 -43.94 63.12
N ASP A 415 -52.50 -43.97 62.43
CA ASP A 415 -53.81 -43.71 63.03
C ASP A 415 -54.35 -44.92 63.82
N GLU A 416 -53.91 -46.16 63.54
CA GLU A 416 -54.15 -47.32 64.42
C GLU A 416 -53.27 -47.27 65.68
N ASP A 417 -51.96 -47.05 65.54
CA ASP A 417 -51.01 -46.93 66.66
C ASP A 417 -51.41 -45.79 67.61
N LYS A 418 -51.90 -44.67 67.06
CA LYS A 418 -52.38 -43.53 67.84
C LYS A 418 -53.65 -43.84 68.65
N LYS A 419 -54.59 -44.62 68.09
CA LYS A 419 -55.77 -45.11 68.83
C LYS A 419 -55.36 -46.09 69.93
N TYR A 420 -54.45 -47.02 69.61
CA TYR A 420 -53.92 -47.99 70.56
C TYR A 420 -53.18 -47.32 71.73
N LEU A 421 -52.35 -46.31 71.43
CA LEU A 421 -51.66 -45.50 72.43
C LEU A 421 -52.66 -44.75 73.33
N GLN A 422 -53.70 -44.13 72.74
CA GLN A 422 -54.73 -43.43 73.50
C GLN A 422 -55.53 -44.39 74.41
N GLU A 423 -55.82 -45.61 73.95
CA GLU A 423 -56.48 -46.63 74.78
C GLU A 423 -55.57 -47.09 75.92
N CYS A 424 -54.30 -47.38 75.64
CA CYS A 424 -53.29 -47.72 76.65
C CYS A 424 -53.09 -46.61 77.68
N GLN A 425 -53.08 -45.33 77.26
CA GLN A 425 -52.94 -44.19 78.16
C GLN A 425 -54.18 -44.05 79.07
N SER A 426 -55.39 -44.25 78.54
CA SER A 426 -56.62 -44.25 79.36
C SER A 426 -56.64 -45.37 80.42
N LYS A 427 -56.07 -46.54 80.10
CA LYS A 427 -55.88 -47.65 81.04
C LYS A 427 -54.82 -47.31 82.10
N SER A 428 -53.73 -46.66 81.70
CA SER A 428 -52.68 -46.18 82.60
C SER A 428 -53.21 -45.19 83.63
N ASP A 429 -53.95 -44.15 83.21
CA ASP A 429 -54.57 -43.16 84.10
C ASP A 429 -55.57 -43.79 85.10
N SER A 430 -56.29 -44.82 84.66
CA SER A 430 -57.22 -45.59 85.51
C SER A 430 -56.47 -46.39 86.58
N LEU A 431 -55.37 -47.07 86.21
CA LEU A 431 -54.52 -47.81 87.14
C LEU A 431 -53.79 -46.87 88.10
N GLN A 432 -53.28 -45.73 87.65
CA GLN A 432 -52.59 -44.75 88.48
C GLN A 432 -53.52 -44.20 89.58
N LYS A 433 -54.79 -43.94 89.26
CA LYS A 433 -55.82 -43.54 90.25
C LYS A 433 -56.08 -44.64 91.29
N GLN A 434 -56.09 -45.92 90.88
CA GLN A 434 -56.27 -47.05 91.81
C GLN A 434 -55.04 -47.23 92.71
N ILE A 435 -53.82 -47.07 92.17
CA ILE A 435 -52.56 -47.10 92.92
C ILE A 435 -52.58 -46.02 94.01
N SER A 436 -52.85 -44.75 93.68
CA SER A 436 -52.89 -43.68 94.69
C SER A 436 -54.11 -43.69 95.62
N GLN A 437 -55.12 -44.51 95.35
CA GLN A 437 -56.11 -44.92 96.35
C GLN A 437 -55.56 -45.97 97.32
N LYS A 438 -54.79 -46.95 96.82
CA LYS A 438 -54.18 -48.02 97.63
C LYS A 438 -53.01 -47.54 98.47
N GLU A 439 -52.17 -46.64 97.97
CA GLU A 439 -51.10 -45.97 98.72
C GLU A 439 -51.65 -45.26 99.96
N LYS A 440 -52.77 -44.54 99.81
CA LYS A 440 -53.46 -43.87 100.93
C LYS A 440 -54.06 -44.85 101.94
N GLN A 441 -54.58 -46.00 101.48
CA GLN A 441 -55.06 -47.06 102.37
C GLN A 441 -53.91 -47.72 103.14
N LEU A 442 -52.75 -47.92 102.50
CA LEU A 442 -51.55 -48.45 103.13
C LEU A 442 -51.02 -47.51 104.22
N LEU A 443 -50.82 -46.23 103.89
CA LEU A 443 -50.27 -45.24 104.84
C LEU A 443 -51.16 -45.08 106.09
N GLN A 444 -52.48 -45.15 105.93
CA GLN A 444 -53.42 -45.18 107.06
C GLN A 444 -53.20 -46.41 107.93
N LEU A 445 -53.20 -47.61 107.34
CA LEU A 445 -53.02 -48.88 108.07
C LEU A 445 -51.63 -49.00 108.73
N GLU A 446 -50.57 -48.45 108.13
CA GLU A 446 -49.24 -48.38 108.75
C GLU A 446 -49.22 -47.45 109.97
N THR A 447 -49.97 -46.34 109.91
CA THR A 447 -50.13 -45.41 111.05
C THR A 447 -50.89 -46.09 112.19
N ASP A 448 -52.02 -46.74 111.87
CA ASP A 448 -52.85 -47.45 112.85
C ASP A 448 -52.08 -48.63 113.49
N LEU A 449 -51.31 -49.38 112.70
CA LEU A 449 -50.44 -50.47 113.16
C LEU A 449 -49.27 -49.98 114.03
N LYS A 450 -48.76 -48.77 113.79
CA LYS A 450 -47.74 -48.17 114.66
C LYS A 450 -48.34 -47.84 116.04
N ILE A 451 -49.54 -47.26 116.07
CA ILE A 451 -50.25 -46.93 117.31
C ILE A 451 -50.53 -48.20 118.13
N GLU A 452 -50.98 -49.30 117.51
CA GLU A 452 -51.19 -50.58 118.20
C GLU A 452 -49.90 -51.11 118.84
N LYS A 453 -48.77 -51.07 118.12
CA LYS A 453 -47.48 -51.55 118.63
C LYS A 453 -47.00 -50.75 119.85
N GLU A 454 -47.13 -49.43 119.82
CA GLU A 454 -46.76 -48.56 120.94
C GLU A 454 -47.65 -48.85 122.17
N TRP A 455 -48.98 -48.93 121.98
CA TRP A 455 -49.92 -49.33 123.05
C TRP A 455 -49.61 -50.72 123.64
N ARG A 456 -49.34 -51.70 122.77
CA ARG A 456 -49.06 -53.09 123.14
C ARG A 456 -47.77 -53.20 123.94
N GLN A 457 -46.74 -52.41 123.59
CA GLN A 457 -45.50 -52.36 124.36
C GLN A 457 -45.73 -51.83 125.78
N THR A 458 -46.42 -50.69 125.94
CA THR A 458 -46.71 -50.13 127.27
C THR A 458 -47.51 -51.12 128.13
N LEU A 459 -48.54 -51.75 127.56
CA LEU A 459 -49.36 -52.75 128.26
C LEU A 459 -48.54 -53.98 128.68
N GLN A 460 -47.53 -54.36 127.90
CA GLN A 460 -46.65 -55.49 128.18
C GLN A 460 -45.58 -55.16 129.23
N GLU A 461 -45.13 -53.91 129.33
CA GLU A 461 -44.26 -53.41 130.40
C GLU A 461 -45.01 -53.34 131.74
N ASP A 462 -46.26 -52.86 131.76
CA ASP A 462 -47.08 -52.82 132.98
C ASP A 462 -47.49 -54.23 133.46
N LEU A 463 -47.84 -55.14 132.54
CA LEU A 463 -48.10 -56.54 132.86
C LEU A 463 -46.87 -57.25 133.47
N GLN A 464 -45.64 -56.79 133.18
CA GLN A 464 -44.45 -57.33 133.80
C GLN A 464 -44.26 -56.81 135.24
N LYS A 465 -44.48 -55.51 135.49
CA LYS A 465 -44.45 -54.93 136.84
C LYS A 465 -45.41 -55.64 137.80
N GLU A 466 -46.64 -55.89 137.34
CA GLU A 466 -47.66 -56.63 138.12
C GLU A 466 -47.26 -58.08 138.42
N LYS A 467 -46.60 -58.77 137.49
CA LYS A 467 -46.06 -60.13 137.75
C LYS A 467 -44.97 -60.13 138.81
N ASP A 468 -44.08 -59.14 138.77
CA ASP A 468 -42.96 -59.05 139.71
C ASP A 468 -43.45 -58.65 141.12
N ALA A 469 -44.48 -57.81 141.22
CA ALA A 469 -45.18 -57.53 142.47
C ALA A 469 -45.92 -58.77 143.02
N LEU A 470 -46.64 -59.51 142.17
CA LEU A 470 -47.28 -60.79 142.55
C LEU A 470 -46.26 -61.85 142.99
N SER A 471 -45.08 -61.87 142.38
CA SER A 471 -43.96 -62.74 142.76
C SER A 471 -43.49 -62.44 144.20
N HIS A 472 -43.31 -61.16 144.53
CA HIS A 472 -42.91 -60.71 145.87
C HIS A 472 -43.94 -61.11 146.94
N LEU A 473 -45.20 -60.70 146.75
CA LEU A 473 -46.30 -60.98 147.67
C LEU A 473 -46.52 -62.49 147.89
N ARG A 474 -46.29 -63.31 146.86
CA ARG A 474 -46.40 -64.77 146.95
C ARG A 474 -45.28 -65.39 147.79
N ASN A 475 -44.06 -64.85 147.73
CA ASN A 475 -42.95 -65.28 148.58
C ASN A 475 -43.16 -64.87 150.04
N GLU A 476 -43.63 -63.65 150.30
CA GLU A 476 -44.00 -63.19 151.65
C GLU A 476 -45.13 -64.04 152.24
N THR A 477 -46.16 -64.33 151.45
CA THR A 477 -47.25 -65.25 151.84
C THR A 477 -46.72 -66.64 152.18
N GLN A 478 -45.75 -67.16 151.42
CA GLN A 478 -45.15 -68.48 151.67
C GLN A 478 -44.29 -68.49 152.95
N GLN A 479 -43.61 -67.40 153.29
CA GLN A 479 -42.91 -67.27 154.58
C GLN A 479 -43.90 -67.22 155.75
N ILE A 480 -44.99 -66.45 155.63
CA ILE A 480 -46.07 -66.38 156.64
C ILE A 480 -46.73 -67.76 156.84
N ILE A 481 -46.94 -68.54 155.78
CA ILE A 481 -47.47 -69.91 155.86
C ILE A 481 -46.51 -70.83 156.63
N THR A 482 -45.19 -70.71 156.43
CA THR A 482 -44.17 -71.50 157.14
C THR A 482 -44.12 -71.12 158.62
N LEU A 483 -44.03 -69.83 158.94
CA LEU A 483 -44.06 -69.32 160.33
C LEU A 483 -45.36 -69.70 161.06
N LYS A 484 -46.51 -69.68 160.36
CA LYS A 484 -47.79 -70.16 160.91
C LYS A 484 -47.77 -71.65 161.24
N LYS A 485 -47.05 -72.47 160.46
CA LYS A 485 -46.86 -73.90 160.73
C LYS A 485 -46.00 -74.13 161.97
N GLU A 486 -44.90 -73.40 162.11
CA GLU A 486 -44.02 -73.47 163.28
C GLU A 486 -44.75 -72.98 164.55
N PHE A 487 -45.50 -71.89 164.45
CA PHE A 487 -46.38 -71.41 165.53
C PHE A 487 -47.43 -72.46 165.93
N LEU A 488 -48.07 -73.13 164.97
CA LEU A 488 -49.05 -74.19 165.25
C LEU A 488 -48.41 -75.41 165.94
N ASN A 489 -47.21 -75.84 165.53
CA ASN A 489 -46.49 -76.92 166.21
C ASN A 489 -46.15 -76.54 167.66
N LEU A 490 -45.58 -75.34 167.88
CA LEU A 490 -45.28 -74.84 169.22
C LEU A 490 -46.54 -74.65 170.06
N GLN A 491 -47.68 -74.30 169.44
CA GLN A 491 -48.97 -74.20 170.10
C GLN A 491 -49.51 -75.58 170.52
N ASP A 492 -49.33 -76.61 169.70
CA ASP A 492 -49.72 -77.99 170.03
C ASP A 492 -48.84 -78.58 171.13
N GLU A 493 -47.50 -78.42 171.07
CA GLU A 493 -46.59 -78.77 172.17
C GLU A 493 -46.97 -78.07 173.49
N ASN A 494 -47.33 -76.79 173.42
CA ASN A 494 -47.79 -76.02 174.58
C ASN A 494 -49.15 -76.52 175.11
N GLN A 495 -50.05 -76.98 174.23
CA GLN A 495 -51.32 -77.60 174.63
C GLN A 495 -51.11 -78.99 175.24
N GLN A 496 -50.22 -79.83 174.68
CA GLN A 496 -49.90 -81.15 175.24
C GLN A 496 -49.26 -81.02 176.63
N LEU A 497 -48.29 -80.12 176.81
CA LEU A 497 -47.68 -79.83 178.12
C LEU A 497 -48.71 -79.31 179.13
N LYS A 498 -49.59 -78.39 178.73
CA LYS A 498 -50.69 -77.91 179.58
C LYS A 498 -51.68 -79.01 179.93
N LYS A 499 -51.96 -79.93 179.01
CA LYS A 499 -52.89 -81.05 179.25
C LYS A 499 -52.33 -82.03 180.27
N ILE A 500 -51.05 -82.41 180.16
CA ILE A 500 -50.36 -83.25 181.14
C ILE A 500 -50.28 -82.57 182.51
N TYR A 501 -50.02 -81.25 182.55
CA TYR A 501 -50.06 -80.47 183.79
C TYR A 501 -51.45 -80.51 184.44
N HIS A 502 -52.50 -80.28 183.65
CA HIS A 502 -53.88 -80.25 184.14
C HIS A 502 -54.41 -81.63 184.56
N GLU A 503 -53.96 -82.71 183.90
CA GLU A 503 -54.28 -84.10 184.30
C GLU A 503 -53.62 -84.48 185.65
N GLN A 504 -52.44 -83.92 185.98
CA GLN A 504 -51.88 -84.05 187.33
C GLN A 504 -52.62 -83.17 188.36
N GLU A 505 -52.99 -81.95 187.96
CA GLU A 505 -53.67 -80.96 188.80
C GLU A 505 -55.09 -81.42 189.21
N GLN A 506 -55.90 -81.96 188.28
CA GLN A 506 -57.28 -82.40 188.54
C GLN A 506 -57.37 -83.63 189.48
N ALA A 507 -56.44 -84.59 189.40
CA ALA A 507 -56.49 -85.78 190.26
C ALA A 507 -55.91 -85.54 191.67
N LEU A 508 -54.96 -84.61 191.81
CA LEU A 508 -54.58 -84.06 193.12
C LEU A 508 -55.77 -83.35 193.81
N GLN A 509 -56.75 -82.87 193.04
CA GLN A 509 -57.97 -82.25 193.57
C GLN A 509 -58.97 -83.28 194.15
N GLU A 510 -59.10 -84.47 193.54
CA GLU A 510 -59.87 -85.58 194.16
C GLU A 510 -59.22 -86.09 195.45
N LEU A 511 -57.88 -86.14 195.49
CA LEU A 511 -57.10 -86.47 196.68
C LEU A 511 -57.31 -85.46 197.82
N GLY A 512 -57.55 -84.19 197.49
CA GLY A 512 -57.86 -83.13 198.46
C GLY A 512 -59.28 -83.21 199.03
N ASN A 513 -60.30 -83.32 198.17
CA ASN A 513 -61.69 -83.10 198.59
C ASN A 513 -62.22 -84.14 199.59
N LYS A 514 -61.82 -85.43 199.50
CA LYS A 514 -62.23 -86.46 200.47
C LYS A 514 -61.34 -86.60 201.70
N LEU A 515 -60.23 -85.85 201.78
CA LEU A 515 -59.49 -85.68 203.04
C LEU A 515 -60.01 -84.50 203.87
N SER A 516 -60.78 -83.59 203.25
CA SER A 516 -61.41 -82.44 203.92
C SER A 516 -62.46 -82.82 204.97
N GLU A 517 -63.04 -84.02 204.89
CA GLU A 517 -64.19 -84.45 205.71
C GLU A 517 -63.78 -85.19 207.00
N SER A 518 -62.52 -85.05 207.45
CA SER A 518 -62.03 -85.68 208.70
C SER A 518 -60.92 -84.88 209.41
N LYS A 519 -60.97 -83.54 209.36
CA LYS A 519 -60.13 -82.70 210.26
C LYS A 519 -60.79 -81.41 210.78
N LEU A 520 -62.10 -81.43 210.89
CA LEU A 520 -62.85 -80.61 211.85
C LEU A 520 -63.30 -81.54 212.99
N LYS A 521 -62.90 -81.23 214.22
CA LYS A 521 -63.53 -81.72 215.47
C LYS A 521 -63.76 -83.25 215.56
N ILE A 522 -62.84 -84.13 215.95
CA ILE A 522 -61.42 -84.09 216.39
C ILE A 522 -60.66 -82.83 215.96
N GLU A 523 -60.47 -81.77 216.75
CA GLU A 523 -60.60 -81.41 218.18
C GLU A 523 -61.48 -82.23 219.16
N ASP A 524 -62.73 -82.59 218.85
CA ASP A 524 -63.50 -83.59 219.62
C ASP A 524 -63.13 -85.02 219.16
N ILE A 525 -62.07 -85.66 219.64
CA ILE A 525 -61.49 -85.56 220.98
C ILE A 525 -59.99 -85.21 220.95
N LYS A 526 -59.53 -84.67 222.07
CA LYS A 526 -58.26 -84.93 222.75
C LYS A 526 -57.94 -86.45 222.92
N GLU A 527 -58.11 -87.29 221.89
CA GLU A 527 -57.89 -88.74 221.95
C GLU A 527 -57.76 -89.44 220.54
N ALA A 528 -56.92 -90.49 220.49
CA ALA A 528 -56.95 -91.63 219.54
C ALA A 528 -56.44 -91.59 218.06
N ASN A 529 -56.06 -90.47 217.44
CA ASN A 529 -55.59 -90.44 216.02
C ASN A 529 -54.49 -91.48 215.62
N LYS A 530 -54.62 -92.16 214.46
CA LYS A 530 -53.73 -93.30 214.09
C LYS A 530 -53.71 -93.73 212.60
N ALA A 531 -52.69 -94.54 212.28
CA ALA A 531 -52.49 -95.41 211.09
C ALA A 531 -52.07 -94.76 209.74
N LEU A 532 -51.13 -95.42 209.04
CA LEU A 532 -50.53 -95.01 207.76
C LEU A 532 -50.28 -96.24 206.85
N GLN A 533 -50.22 -96.01 205.53
CA GLN A 533 -50.38 -97.05 204.50
C GLN A 533 -49.10 -97.69 203.93
N GLY A 534 -49.30 -98.85 203.31
CA GLY A 534 -48.33 -99.65 202.55
C GLY A 534 -48.83 -101.10 202.43
N LEU A 535 -47.89 -102.04 202.52
CA LEU A 535 -48.09 -103.48 202.79
C LEU A 535 -48.76 -104.34 201.69
N VAL A 536 -48.98 -105.65 201.93
CA VAL A 536 -48.01 -106.75 201.74
C VAL A 536 -48.67 -108.12 202.04
N TRP A 537 -48.23 -109.18 201.35
CA TRP A 537 -48.67 -110.57 201.47
C TRP A 537 -47.43 -111.48 201.42
N LEU A 538 -47.23 -112.52 202.26
CA LEU A 538 -47.83 -112.90 203.56
C LEU A 538 -46.72 -113.67 204.36
N LYS A 539 -46.98 -114.31 205.51
CA LYS A 539 -45.88 -114.80 206.39
C LYS A 539 -46.25 -115.86 207.45
N ASP A 540 -45.22 -116.44 208.07
CA ASP A 540 -45.25 -117.56 209.02
C ASP A 540 -45.73 -117.25 210.48
N LYS A 541 -46.24 -116.05 210.80
CA LYS A 541 -46.06 -115.47 212.16
C LYS A 541 -47.11 -115.75 213.24
N GLU A 542 -48.18 -116.49 212.95
CA GLU A 542 -49.11 -117.05 213.96
C GLU A 542 -48.97 -118.56 214.09
N ALA A 543 -48.18 -119.20 213.21
CA ALA A 543 -47.79 -120.59 213.37
C ALA A 543 -46.78 -120.77 214.51
N THR A 544 -47.20 -120.48 215.74
CA THR A 544 -46.67 -121.21 216.90
C THR A 544 -47.04 -122.67 216.77
N HIS A 545 -48.25 -122.99 216.28
CA HIS A 545 -48.77 -124.37 216.23
C HIS A 545 -48.86 -124.96 214.82
N CYS A 546 -48.65 -126.27 214.73
CA CYS A 546 -48.99 -127.05 213.54
C CYS A 546 -50.51 -127.24 213.45
N LYS A 547 -51.13 -126.78 212.35
CA LYS A 547 -52.60 -126.73 212.22
C LYS A 547 -53.33 -128.07 212.41
N LEU A 548 -52.66 -129.20 212.14
CA LEU A 548 -53.26 -130.54 212.26
C LEU A 548 -52.97 -131.27 213.58
N CYS A 549 -51.98 -130.85 214.37
CA CYS A 549 -51.56 -131.65 215.54
C CYS A 549 -51.30 -130.88 216.84
N GLU A 550 -51.59 -129.57 216.88
CA GLU A 550 -51.60 -128.69 218.07
C GLU A 550 -50.37 -128.76 218.99
N LYS A 551 -49.29 -129.36 218.52
CA LYS A 551 -47.96 -129.24 219.12
C LYS A 551 -47.30 -128.02 218.53
N GLU A 552 -46.73 -127.22 219.43
CA GLU A 552 -45.99 -126.03 219.09
C GLU A 552 -44.76 -126.38 218.23
N PHE A 553 -44.32 -125.42 217.44
CA PHE A 553 -43.08 -125.43 216.69
C PHE A 553 -41.96 -124.81 217.52
N SER A 554 -40.74 -125.22 217.23
CA SER A 554 -39.53 -124.61 217.78
C SER A 554 -38.38 -124.88 216.81
N LEU A 555 -37.70 -126.02 216.99
CA LEU A 555 -36.72 -126.59 216.08
C LEU A 555 -36.84 -128.11 215.97
N SER A 556 -37.33 -128.77 217.03
CA SER A 556 -37.58 -130.22 217.15
C SER A 556 -38.87 -130.68 216.44
N LYS A 557 -39.73 -129.74 216.03
CA LYS A 557 -40.67 -129.84 214.91
C LYS A 557 -40.60 -128.55 214.09
N ARG A 558 -40.84 -128.61 212.76
CA ARG A 558 -40.73 -127.48 211.80
C ARG A 558 -41.89 -127.45 210.78
N LYS A 559 -42.06 -126.31 210.08
CA LYS A 559 -43.25 -125.88 209.30
C LYS A 559 -43.19 -126.16 207.78
N HIS A 560 -44.36 -126.37 207.15
CA HIS A 560 -44.56 -126.41 205.69
C HIS A 560 -45.94 -125.87 205.28
N HIS A 561 -46.06 -125.30 204.08
CA HIS A 561 -47.35 -124.84 203.51
C HIS A 561 -47.93 -125.84 202.49
N CYS A 562 -49.24 -126.14 202.59
CA CYS A 562 -49.99 -126.96 201.62
C CYS A 562 -50.34 -126.16 200.35
N ARG A 563 -50.14 -126.72 199.15
CA ARG A 563 -50.37 -125.97 197.88
C ARG A 563 -51.83 -125.78 197.51
N ASN A 564 -52.73 -126.65 198.02
CA ASN A 564 -54.16 -126.56 197.70
C ASN A 564 -54.96 -125.62 198.64
N CYS A 565 -54.43 -125.28 199.82
CA CYS A 565 -55.15 -124.44 200.80
C CYS A 565 -54.31 -123.33 201.48
N GLY A 566 -53.00 -123.27 201.26
CA GLY A 566 -52.14 -122.19 201.76
C GLY A 566 -51.81 -122.22 203.27
N GLU A 567 -52.41 -123.12 204.05
CA GLU A 567 -52.22 -123.26 205.51
C GLU A 567 -50.94 -124.02 205.93
N ILE A 568 -50.57 -123.93 207.22
CA ILE A 568 -49.28 -124.43 207.78
C ILE A 568 -49.39 -125.77 208.55
N PHE A 569 -48.57 -126.73 208.15
CA PHE A 569 -48.51 -128.11 208.66
C PHE A 569 -47.06 -128.53 209.01
N CYS A 570 -46.87 -129.73 209.57
CA CYS A 570 -45.55 -130.36 209.79
C CYS A 570 -45.37 -131.58 208.87
N ASN A 571 -44.14 -132.10 208.69
CA ASN A 571 -43.89 -133.07 207.60
C ASN A 571 -44.81 -134.30 207.62
N ALA A 572 -44.96 -134.96 208.78
CA ALA A 572 -45.83 -136.13 208.98
C ALA A 572 -47.34 -135.83 208.98
N CYS A 573 -47.76 -134.74 208.33
CA CYS A 573 -49.15 -134.30 208.15
C CYS A 573 -49.43 -133.82 206.70
N SER A 574 -48.46 -134.00 205.78
CA SER A 574 -48.52 -133.59 204.38
C SER A 574 -47.57 -134.39 203.48
N ASP A 575 -47.40 -135.67 203.79
CA ASP A 575 -46.34 -136.52 203.20
C ASP A 575 -46.84 -137.26 201.95
N ASN A 576 -47.64 -136.55 201.15
CA ASN A 576 -48.58 -137.12 200.18
C ASN A 576 -48.73 -136.23 198.94
N GLU A 577 -48.89 -136.86 197.76
CA GLU A 577 -48.83 -136.17 196.47
C GLU A 577 -49.86 -136.72 195.46
N LEU A 578 -50.66 -135.81 194.88
CA LEU A 578 -51.63 -136.06 193.81
C LEU A 578 -51.63 -134.89 192.81
N PRO A 579 -52.07 -135.09 191.55
CA PRO A 579 -52.11 -134.06 190.51
C PRO A 579 -53.28 -133.09 190.67
N LEU A 580 -53.25 -132.00 189.89
CA LEU A 580 -54.33 -131.02 189.71
C LEU A 580 -54.37 -130.55 188.24
N PRO A 581 -55.43 -129.88 187.76
CA PRO A 581 -55.40 -129.21 186.45
C PRO A 581 -54.42 -128.02 186.39
N SER A 582 -54.15 -127.41 187.55
CA SER A 582 -53.30 -126.21 187.72
C SER A 582 -51.79 -126.49 187.71
N SER A 583 -51.38 -127.76 187.62
CA SER A 583 -49.99 -128.20 187.52
C SER A 583 -49.92 -129.53 186.77
N PRO A 584 -49.08 -129.68 185.72
CA PRO A 584 -49.00 -130.93 184.94
C PRO A 584 -48.36 -132.11 185.70
N LYS A 585 -48.12 -131.95 187.01
CA LYS A 585 -47.45 -132.90 187.90
C LYS A 585 -48.05 -132.82 189.31
N PRO A 586 -47.90 -133.87 190.14
CA PRO A 586 -48.32 -133.86 191.54
C PRO A 586 -47.77 -132.69 192.36
N VAL A 587 -48.49 -132.33 193.42
CA VAL A 587 -48.11 -131.28 194.36
C VAL A 587 -48.38 -131.68 195.80
N ARG A 588 -47.65 -131.05 196.74
CA ARG A 588 -47.82 -131.28 198.18
C ARG A 588 -49.20 -130.86 198.67
N VAL A 589 -49.94 -131.85 199.14
CA VAL A 589 -51.24 -131.73 199.82
C VAL A 589 -51.10 -132.19 201.27
N CYS A 590 -51.96 -131.72 202.18
CA CYS A 590 -52.05 -132.31 203.51
C CYS A 590 -52.71 -133.70 203.45
N ASP A 591 -52.48 -134.55 204.46
CA ASP A 591 -52.90 -135.95 204.42
C ASP A 591 -54.42 -136.13 204.17
N SER A 592 -55.24 -135.21 204.71
CA SER A 592 -56.69 -135.16 204.45
C SER A 592 -57.05 -134.81 203.01
N CYS A 593 -56.32 -133.88 202.39
CA CYS A 593 -56.52 -133.51 200.98
C CYS A 593 -56.10 -134.65 200.02
N HIS A 594 -55.16 -135.50 200.43
CA HIS A 594 -54.76 -136.68 199.65
C HIS A 594 -55.82 -137.80 199.68
N ALA A 595 -56.31 -138.15 200.87
CA ALA A 595 -57.21 -139.29 201.07
C ALA A 595 -58.51 -139.21 200.24
N LEU A 596 -59.05 -138.00 200.04
CA LEU A 596 -60.23 -137.75 199.19
C LEU A 596 -59.99 -138.07 197.71
N LEU A 597 -58.84 -137.64 197.19
CA LEU A 597 -58.57 -137.64 195.74
C LEU A 597 -58.26 -139.05 195.22
N ILE A 598 -57.58 -139.91 195.98
CA ILE A 598 -57.34 -141.32 195.58
C ILE A 598 -58.65 -142.10 195.38
N GLN A 599 -59.69 -141.84 196.19
CA GLN A 599 -60.97 -142.55 196.08
C GLN A 599 -61.71 -142.24 194.77
N SER A 600 -61.36 -141.14 194.08
CA SER A 600 -62.14 -140.60 192.95
C SER A 600 -61.89 -141.29 191.61
N CYS A 601 -60.78 -142.03 191.43
CA CYS A 601 -60.45 -142.68 190.15
C CYS A 601 -60.83 -144.17 190.06
N SER A 602 -60.82 -144.90 191.17
CA SER A 602 -61.11 -146.34 191.18
C SER A 602 -62.58 -146.58 191.52
N SER A 603 -63.39 -146.90 190.51
CA SER A 603 -64.83 -147.16 190.62
C SER A 603 -65.36 -147.96 189.41
N ASN A 604 -64.68 -149.05 189.07
CA ASN A 604 -65.18 -150.16 188.22
C ASN A 604 -64.49 -151.56 188.35
N LEU A 605 -63.62 -152.56 188.46
CA LEU A 605 -63.95 -153.97 188.73
C LEU A 605 -62.66 -154.72 189.16
N PRO A 606 -62.77 -155.95 189.69
CA PRO A 606 -61.70 -156.95 189.65
C PRO A 606 -61.48 -157.47 188.21
#